data_AF-A0A379VXB1-F1
#
_entry.id   AF-A0A379VXB1-F1
#
_cell.length_a   1.000
_cell.length_b   1.000
_cell.length_c   1.000
_cell.angle_alpha   90.00
_cell.angle_beta   90.00
_cell.angle_gamma   90.00
#
_symmetry.space_group_name_H-M   'P 1'
#
loop_
_entity.id
_entity.type
_entity.pdbx_description
1 polymer ?
#
loop_
_entity_poly.entity_id
_entity_poly.type
_entity_poly.pdbx_seq_one_letter_code
_entity_poly.pdbx_strand_id
1 'polypeptide(L)'
;MTMLQLYKRSQHFVFITISVLIILLSCQSLAFARGQTNGDLPSKADVQNQLDTLNKQKDLSAQDKLVQQDLIDTLATLDKIERVKEETVQLRQKVAQAPEKMRQATAALNALSDVDNDDEMRKTLSALSLRQLELRVAQVLDDLQNSQNDLAAYNSQLVSLQTQPERVQNAMYTASQQIQQIRNRLDGNNVGEAALRPSQQVLLQAQQALLNAQIDQQRKSLEGNTVLAGHPAKTARLRDGQQ
;
A
#
# COMPACT_ATOMS: atom_id res chain seq x y z
N MET A 1 37.00 -64.10 -33.35
CA MET A 1 35.90 -63.19 -33.75
C MET A 1 35.05 -62.79 -32.52
N THR A 2 35.65 -62.33 -31.42
CA THR A 2 34.94 -62.07 -30.15
C THR A 2 35.35 -60.77 -29.45
N MET A 3 36.56 -60.24 -29.70
CA MET A 3 37.05 -59.00 -29.05
C MET A 3 36.44 -57.70 -29.62
N LEU A 4 36.03 -57.67 -30.89
CA LEU A 4 35.47 -56.47 -31.54
C LEU A 4 34.03 -56.14 -31.08
N GLN A 5 33.28 -57.17 -30.65
CA GLN A 5 31.90 -57.05 -30.15
C GLN A 5 31.85 -56.47 -28.72
N LEU A 6 32.86 -56.78 -27.89
CA LEU A 6 32.98 -56.23 -26.53
C LEU A 6 33.33 -54.75 -26.54
N TYR A 7 34.21 -54.32 -27.45
CA TYR A 7 34.59 -52.91 -27.61
C TYR A 7 33.40 -52.03 -28.02
N LYS A 8 32.62 -52.48 -29.01
CA LYS A 8 31.43 -51.75 -29.49
C LYS A 8 30.35 -51.65 -28.41
N ARG A 9 30.13 -52.73 -27.65
CA ARG A 9 29.15 -52.78 -26.53
C ARG A 9 29.58 -51.92 -25.35
N SER A 10 30.88 -51.85 -25.05
CA SER A 10 31.45 -50.97 -24.01
C SER A 10 31.36 -49.49 -24.40
N GLN A 11 31.61 -49.17 -25.67
CA GLN A 11 31.51 -47.80 -26.19
C GLN A 11 30.06 -47.29 -26.12
N HIS A 12 29.07 -48.12 -26.49
CA HIS A 12 27.65 -47.78 -26.33
C HIS A 12 27.24 -47.58 -24.87
N PHE A 13 27.77 -48.38 -23.93
CA PHE A 13 27.49 -48.21 -22.51
C PHE A 13 28.05 -46.89 -21.96
N VAL A 14 29.27 -46.52 -22.35
CA VAL A 14 29.90 -45.24 -21.98
C VAL A 14 29.11 -44.07 -22.54
N PHE A 15 28.69 -44.11 -23.81
CA PHE A 15 27.85 -43.05 -24.40
C PHE A 15 26.50 -42.92 -23.68
N ILE A 16 25.84 -44.03 -23.34
CA ILE A 16 24.57 -44.01 -22.59
C ILE A 16 24.77 -43.39 -21.20
N THR A 17 25.85 -43.74 -20.49
CA THR A 17 26.13 -43.16 -19.16
C THR A 17 26.45 -41.67 -19.21
N ILE A 18 27.17 -41.21 -20.24
CA ILE A 18 27.48 -39.78 -20.44
C ILE A 18 26.22 -39.00 -20.82
N SER A 19 25.37 -39.55 -21.71
CA SER A 19 24.09 -38.92 -22.07
C SER A 19 23.13 -38.84 -20.88
N VAL A 20 23.07 -39.87 -20.03
CA VAL A 20 22.26 -39.86 -18.80
C VAL A 20 22.80 -38.83 -17.79
N LEU A 21 24.12 -38.69 -17.69
CA LEU A 21 24.76 -37.71 -16.80
C LEU A 21 24.55 -36.27 -17.29
N ILE A 22 24.59 -36.02 -18.60
CA ILE A 22 24.26 -34.71 -19.19
C ILE A 22 22.78 -34.36 -18.98
N ILE A 23 21.86 -35.34 -19.10
CA ILE A 23 20.42 -35.13 -18.82
C ILE A 23 20.19 -34.85 -17.33
N LEU A 24 20.87 -35.55 -16.42
CA LEU A 24 20.81 -35.32 -14.98
C LEU A 24 21.42 -33.96 -14.57
N LEU A 25 22.50 -33.53 -15.22
CA LEU A 25 23.13 -32.22 -14.99
C LEU A 25 22.25 -31.07 -15.53
N SER A 26 21.54 -31.29 -16.64
CA SER A 26 20.57 -30.35 -17.21
C SER A 26 19.28 -30.25 -16.39
N CYS A 27 18.97 -31.28 -15.58
CA CYS A 27 17.81 -31.31 -14.69
C CYS A 27 18.02 -30.53 -13.39
N GLN A 28 19.26 -30.18 -13.02
CA GLN A 28 19.53 -29.34 -11.84
C GLN A 28 19.17 -27.86 -12.10
N SER A 29 19.13 -27.45 -13.37
CA SER A 29 18.64 -26.12 -13.79
C SER A 29 17.11 -25.99 -13.67
N LEU A 30 16.38 -27.10 -13.49
CA LEU A 30 14.92 -27.12 -13.38
C LEU A 30 14.42 -27.03 -11.93
N ALA A 31 15.30 -27.01 -10.92
CA ALA A 31 14.90 -26.75 -9.54
C ALA A 31 14.42 -25.31 -9.28
N PHE A 32 14.62 -24.39 -10.24
CA PHE A 32 14.04 -23.04 -10.26
C PHE A 32 12.76 -22.93 -11.10
N ALA A 33 12.10 -24.04 -11.43
CA ALA A 33 10.75 -24.04 -12.00
C ALA A 33 9.69 -24.32 -10.92
N ARG A 34 9.77 -23.65 -9.76
CA ARG A 34 8.58 -23.47 -8.92
C ARG A 34 7.78 -22.31 -9.49
N GLY A 35 6.77 -22.65 -10.28
CA GLY A 35 5.57 -21.86 -10.54
C GLY A 35 5.73 -20.33 -10.57
N GLN A 36 6.46 -19.79 -11.55
CA GLN A 36 6.10 -18.47 -12.07
C GLN A 36 4.93 -18.66 -13.03
N THR A 37 3.75 -18.89 -12.46
CA THR A 37 2.51 -18.55 -13.15
C THR A 37 2.55 -17.05 -13.39
N ASN A 38 2.44 -16.64 -14.65
CA ASN A 38 2.18 -15.26 -15.03
C ASN A 38 1.06 -14.69 -14.15
N GLY A 39 1.40 -13.86 -13.16
CA GLY A 39 0.38 -13.20 -12.32
C GLY A 39 0.80 -12.82 -10.91
N ASP A 40 1.57 -13.65 -10.20
CA ASP A 40 1.89 -13.39 -8.79
C ASP A 40 3.32 -12.90 -8.58
N LEU A 41 3.44 -11.80 -7.83
CA LEU A 41 4.74 -11.26 -7.40
C LEU A 41 5.44 -12.28 -6.47
N PRO A 42 6.77 -12.42 -6.57
CA PRO A 42 7.51 -13.25 -5.63
C PRO A 42 7.37 -12.70 -4.20
N SER A 43 7.37 -13.59 -3.21
CA SER A 43 7.35 -13.15 -1.81
C SER A 43 8.70 -12.52 -1.43
N LYS A 44 8.69 -11.65 -0.41
CA LYS A 44 9.93 -11.08 0.13
C LYS A 44 10.92 -12.15 0.56
N ALA A 45 10.42 -13.23 1.16
CA ALA A 45 11.25 -14.36 1.58
C ALA A 45 11.95 -15.01 0.38
N ASP A 46 11.25 -15.16 -0.75
CA ASP A 46 11.84 -15.74 -1.97
C ASP A 46 12.93 -14.84 -2.55
N VAL A 47 12.68 -13.53 -2.65
CA VAL A 47 13.66 -12.56 -3.17
C VAL A 47 14.86 -12.45 -2.23
N GLN A 48 14.64 -12.48 -0.91
CA GLN A 48 15.72 -12.49 0.08
C GLN A 48 16.57 -13.77 -0.01
N ASN A 49 15.94 -14.94 -0.17
CA ASN A 49 16.65 -16.20 -0.34
C ASN A 49 17.51 -16.21 -1.61
N GLN A 50 17.03 -15.61 -2.70
CA GLN A 50 17.80 -15.43 -3.93
C GLN A 50 19.00 -14.51 -3.71
N LEU A 51 18.80 -13.39 -3.02
CA LEU A 51 19.87 -12.45 -2.68
C LEU A 51 20.93 -13.09 -1.78
N ASP A 52 20.52 -13.86 -0.77
CA ASP A 52 21.43 -14.58 0.13
C ASP A 52 22.22 -15.66 -0.59
N THR A 53 21.59 -16.35 -1.55
CA THR A 53 22.26 -17.35 -2.38
C THR A 53 23.32 -16.70 -3.27
N LEU A 54 22.98 -15.56 -3.88
CA LEU A 54 23.89 -14.78 -4.72
C LEU A 54 25.06 -14.22 -3.89
N ASN A 55 24.79 -13.73 -2.68
CA ASN A 55 25.81 -13.18 -1.76
C ASN A 55 26.79 -14.24 -1.22
N LYS A 56 26.42 -15.53 -1.23
CA LYS A 56 27.30 -16.64 -0.81
C LYS A 56 28.36 -16.99 -1.85
N GLN A 57 28.24 -16.48 -3.08
CA GLN A 57 29.25 -16.71 -4.11
C GLN A 57 30.51 -15.88 -3.83
N LYS A 58 31.69 -16.52 -3.93
CA LYS A 58 32.97 -15.88 -3.61
C LYS A 58 33.35 -14.76 -4.59
N ASP A 59 32.95 -14.88 -5.85
CA ASP A 59 33.26 -13.93 -6.91
C ASP A 59 32.00 -13.62 -7.71
N LEU A 60 31.46 -12.40 -7.55
CA LEU A 60 30.29 -11.93 -8.30
C LEU A 60 30.75 -11.30 -9.62
N SER A 61 30.22 -11.81 -10.74
CA SER A 61 30.45 -11.20 -12.05
C SER A 61 29.77 -9.82 -12.15
N ALA A 62 30.10 -9.05 -13.18
CA ALA A 62 29.41 -7.77 -13.44
C ALA A 62 27.89 -7.95 -13.64
N GLN A 63 27.48 -9.08 -14.24
CA GLN A 63 26.08 -9.43 -14.41
C GLN A 63 25.43 -9.78 -13.07
N ASP A 64 26.12 -10.53 -12.21
CA ASP A 64 25.59 -10.90 -10.89
C ASP A 64 25.39 -9.68 -10.00
N LYS A 65 26.25 -8.66 -10.10
CA LYS A 65 26.06 -7.38 -9.40
C LYS A 65 24.80 -6.64 -9.87
N LEU A 66 24.48 -6.70 -11.17
CA LEU A 66 23.24 -6.13 -11.69
C LEU A 66 22.01 -6.90 -11.18
N VAL A 67 22.09 -8.23 -11.14
CA VAL A 67 21.03 -9.07 -10.56
C VAL A 67 20.87 -8.78 -9.07
N GLN A 68 21.97 -8.65 -8.33
CA GLN A 68 21.97 -8.29 -6.91
C GLN A 68 21.25 -6.96 -6.67
N GLN A 69 21.56 -5.94 -7.47
CA GLN A 69 20.90 -4.64 -7.40
C GLN A 69 19.40 -4.74 -7.72
N ASP A 70 19.04 -5.43 -8.80
CA ASP A 70 17.64 -5.64 -9.19
C ASP A 70 16.84 -6.34 -8.06
N LEU A 71 17.43 -7.31 -7.36
CA LEU A 71 16.82 -8.02 -6.22
C LEU A 71 16.67 -7.11 -4.98
N ILE A 72 17.68 -6.30 -4.67
CA ILE A 72 17.62 -5.31 -3.58
C ILE A 72 16.50 -4.30 -3.84
N ASP A 73 16.42 -3.77 -5.06
CA ASP A 73 15.38 -2.82 -5.45
C ASP A 73 13.99 -3.46 -5.46
N THR A 74 13.92 -4.74 -5.81
CA THR A 74 12.67 -5.53 -5.74
C THR A 74 12.21 -5.66 -4.29
N LEU A 75 13.08 -6.03 -3.35
CA LEU A 75 12.75 -6.10 -1.92
C LEU A 75 12.25 -4.76 -1.38
N ALA A 76 12.99 -3.68 -1.68
CA ALA A 76 12.60 -2.33 -1.27
C ALA A 76 11.23 -1.91 -1.85
N THR A 77 10.91 -2.37 -3.07
CA THR A 77 9.62 -2.12 -3.71
C THR A 77 8.50 -2.93 -3.05
N LEU A 78 8.74 -4.21 -2.74
CA LEU A 78 7.81 -5.05 -1.99
C LEU A 78 7.51 -4.48 -0.59
N ASP A 79 8.52 -3.94 0.10
CA ASP A 79 8.35 -3.24 1.37
C ASP A 79 7.46 -2.00 1.26
N LYS A 80 7.59 -1.25 0.16
CA LYS A 80 6.73 -0.09 -0.08
C LYS A 80 5.30 -0.51 -0.36
N ILE A 81 5.09 -1.61 -1.09
CA ILE A 81 3.74 -2.14 -1.37
C ILE A 81 3.02 -2.47 -0.06
N GLU A 82 3.67 -3.19 0.85
CA GLU A 82 3.07 -3.53 2.15
C GLU A 82 2.74 -2.29 2.97
N ARG A 83 3.67 -1.34 3.07
CA ARG A 83 3.43 -0.06 3.76
C ARG A 83 2.23 0.70 3.19
N VAL A 84 2.16 0.85 1.87
CA VAL A 84 1.02 1.53 1.21
C VAL A 84 -0.29 0.80 1.49
N LYS A 85 -0.30 -0.54 1.51
CA LYS A 85 -1.49 -1.32 1.85
C LYS A 85 -1.92 -1.09 3.30
N GLU A 86 -0.98 -1.12 4.24
CA GLU A 86 -1.26 -0.85 5.66
C GLU A 86 -1.79 0.56 5.88
N GLU A 87 -1.12 1.57 5.31
CA GLU A 87 -1.57 2.97 5.33
C GLU A 87 -2.97 3.12 4.74
N THR A 88 -3.29 2.39 3.66
CA THR A 88 -4.61 2.38 3.03
C THR A 88 -5.67 1.82 3.98
N VAL A 89 -5.37 0.74 4.71
CA VAL A 89 -6.29 0.17 5.71
C VAL A 89 -6.54 1.16 6.84
N GLN A 90 -5.48 1.79 7.38
CA GLN A 90 -5.60 2.80 8.43
C GLN A 90 -6.38 4.02 7.95
N LEU A 91 -6.14 4.48 6.71
CA LEU A 91 -6.88 5.59 6.10
C LEU A 91 -8.37 5.26 6.03
N ARG A 92 -8.74 4.07 5.54
CA ARG A 92 -10.14 3.62 5.49
C ARG A 92 -10.80 3.64 6.87
N GLN A 93 -10.10 3.16 7.90
CA GLN A 93 -10.61 3.18 9.27
C GLN A 93 -10.85 4.60 9.78
N LYS A 94 -9.88 5.50 9.59
CA LYS A 94 -10.01 6.91 10.00
C LYS A 94 -11.17 7.61 9.29
N VAL A 95 -11.29 7.41 7.98
CA VAL A 95 -12.40 7.92 7.17
C VAL A 95 -13.75 7.41 7.66
N ALA A 96 -13.87 6.13 7.98
CA ALA A 96 -15.11 5.55 8.46
C ALA A 96 -15.54 6.07 9.85
N GLN A 97 -14.57 6.40 10.71
CA GLN A 97 -14.82 6.92 12.06
C GLN A 97 -15.03 8.44 12.12
N ALA A 98 -14.55 9.17 11.11
CA ALA A 98 -14.59 10.63 11.12
C ALA A 98 -16.00 11.25 11.27
N PRO A 99 -17.07 10.76 10.60
CA PRO A 99 -18.42 11.31 10.77
C PRO A 99 -18.96 11.18 12.20
N GLU A 100 -18.73 10.04 12.84
CA GLU A 100 -19.22 9.81 14.21
C GLU A 100 -18.42 10.66 15.22
N LYS A 101 -17.11 10.80 15.04
CA LYS A 101 -16.29 11.71 15.86
C LYS A 101 -16.73 13.17 15.69
N MET A 102 -17.05 13.60 14.48
CA MET A 102 -17.59 14.94 14.21
C MET A 102 -18.95 15.14 14.87
N ARG A 103 -19.84 14.13 14.83
CA ARG A 103 -21.14 14.17 15.52
C ARG A 103 -20.97 14.26 17.04
N GLN A 104 -20.03 13.50 17.59
CA GLN A 104 -19.70 13.54 19.02
C GLN A 104 -19.15 14.91 19.43
N ALA A 105 -18.21 15.48 18.67
CA ALA A 105 -17.68 16.82 18.92
C ALA A 105 -18.79 17.90 18.82
N THR A 106 -19.68 17.80 17.83
CA THR A 106 -20.81 18.72 17.68
C THR A 106 -21.80 18.59 18.83
N ALA A 107 -22.10 17.37 19.26
CA ALA A 107 -22.98 17.11 20.40
C ALA A 107 -22.38 17.61 21.72
N ALA A 108 -21.07 17.44 21.93
CA ALA A 108 -20.36 17.97 23.08
C ALA A 108 -20.40 19.51 23.10
N LEU A 109 -20.20 20.15 21.94
CA LEU A 109 -20.29 21.61 21.82
C LEU A 109 -21.71 22.13 22.08
N ASN A 110 -22.74 21.46 21.55
CA ASN A 110 -24.13 21.82 21.82
C ASN A 110 -24.50 21.62 23.29
N ALA A 111 -24.04 20.53 23.92
CA ALA A 111 -24.26 20.29 25.34
C ALA A 111 -23.62 21.38 26.21
N LEU A 112 -22.44 21.90 25.83
CA LEU A 112 -21.82 23.05 26.51
C LEU A 112 -22.59 24.36 26.30
N SER A 113 -23.27 24.54 25.16
CA SER A 113 -24.06 25.74 24.86
C SER A 113 -25.45 25.78 25.51
N ASP A 114 -26.05 24.61 25.80
CA ASP A 114 -27.42 24.49 26.36
C ASP A 114 -27.44 24.59 27.91
N VAL A 115 -26.26 24.50 28.53
CA VAL A 115 -25.98 24.57 29.97
C VAL A 115 -26.37 25.90 30.64
N ASP A 116 -26.61 26.97 29.87
CA ASP A 116 -26.96 28.30 30.42
C ASP A 116 -28.47 28.52 30.67
N ASN A 117 -29.34 27.64 30.14
CA ASN A 117 -30.79 27.85 30.15
C ASN A 117 -31.61 26.97 31.11
N ASP A 118 -30.98 26.06 31.87
CA ASP A 118 -31.70 25.09 32.69
C ASP A 118 -31.74 25.51 34.18
N ASP A 119 -32.94 25.65 34.76
CA ASP A 119 -33.15 26.04 36.17
C ASP A 119 -32.56 25.00 37.15
N GLU A 120 -32.50 23.74 36.75
CA GLU A 120 -31.79 22.64 37.43
C GLU A 120 -30.28 22.89 37.50
N MET A 121 -29.69 23.40 36.42
CA MET A 121 -28.27 23.70 36.34
C MET A 121 -27.92 24.92 37.20
N ARG A 122 -28.79 25.94 37.23
CA ARG A 122 -28.67 27.09 38.14
C ARG A 122 -28.74 26.69 39.61
N LYS A 123 -29.62 25.76 39.98
CA LYS A 123 -29.66 25.16 41.32
C LYS A 123 -28.39 24.37 41.65
N THR A 124 -27.87 23.62 40.69
CA THR A 124 -26.64 22.84 40.86
C THR A 124 -25.42 23.74 41.00
N LEU A 125 -25.32 24.80 40.18
CA LEU A 125 -24.21 25.78 40.22
C LEU A 125 -24.23 26.61 41.51
N SER A 126 -25.41 27.00 41.99
CA SER A 126 -25.56 27.74 43.26
C SER A 126 -25.30 26.88 44.51
N ALA A 127 -25.31 25.55 44.38
CA ALA A 127 -24.93 24.62 45.44
C ALA A 127 -23.41 24.32 45.49
N LEU A 128 -22.63 24.76 44.49
CA LEU A 128 -21.18 24.55 44.44
C LEU A 128 -20.41 25.65 45.17
N SER A 129 -19.29 25.27 45.79
CA SER A 129 -18.34 26.22 46.36
C SER A 129 -17.57 26.97 45.26
N LEU A 130 -17.07 28.16 45.57
CA LEU A 130 -16.28 28.99 44.64
C LEU A 130 -15.13 28.22 43.99
N ARG A 131 -14.42 27.39 44.75
CA ARG A 131 -13.32 26.54 44.24
C ARG A 131 -13.80 25.46 43.26
N GLN A 132 -15.01 24.93 43.44
CA GLN A 132 -15.61 23.97 42.51
C GLN A 132 -16.11 24.67 41.24
N LEU A 133 -16.59 25.91 41.36
CA LEU A 133 -16.93 26.76 40.21
C LEU A 133 -15.67 27.11 39.39
N GLU A 134 -14.58 27.52 40.03
CA GLU A 134 -13.29 27.79 39.37
C GLU A 134 -12.76 26.56 38.61
N LEU A 135 -12.80 25.38 39.22
CA LEU A 135 -12.42 24.12 38.57
C LEU A 135 -13.31 23.81 37.37
N ARG A 136 -14.61 24.08 37.47
CA ARG A 136 -15.56 23.84 36.36
C ARG A 136 -15.38 24.83 35.21
N VAL A 137 -15.07 26.09 35.50
CA VAL A 137 -14.69 27.08 34.48
C VAL A 137 -13.41 26.65 33.77
N ALA A 138 -12.40 26.18 34.51
CA ALA A 138 -11.17 25.66 33.90
C ALA A 138 -11.44 24.45 33.00
N GLN A 139 -12.29 23.52 33.44
CA GLN A 139 -12.70 22.35 32.65
C GLN A 139 -13.44 22.75 31.36
N VAL A 140 -14.40 23.68 31.44
CA VAL A 140 -15.14 24.15 30.26
C VAL A 140 -14.25 24.91 29.29
N LEU A 141 -13.25 25.66 29.78
CA LEU A 141 -12.27 26.32 28.92
C LEU A 141 -11.38 25.31 28.18
N ASP A 142 -10.96 24.24 28.85
CA ASP A 142 -10.17 23.17 28.23
C ASP A 142 -11.00 22.39 27.19
N ASP A 143 -12.24 22.04 27.53
CA ASP A 143 -13.17 21.37 26.62
C ASP A 143 -13.50 22.25 25.39
N LEU A 144 -13.65 23.57 25.60
CA LEU A 144 -13.88 24.53 24.52
C LEU A 144 -12.65 24.65 23.63
N GLN A 145 -11.45 24.73 24.21
CA GLN A 145 -10.20 24.80 23.45
C GLN A 145 -9.99 23.54 22.61
N ASN A 146 -10.24 22.36 23.19
CA ASN A 146 -10.18 21.09 22.48
C ASN A 146 -11.21 21.02 21.33
N SER A 147 -12.45 21.43 21.59
CA SER A 147 -13.50 21.47 20.56
C SER A 147 -13.19 22.45 19.43
N GLN A 148 -12.60 23.61 19.73
CA GLN A 148 -12.18 24.58 18.71
C GLN A 148 -11.01 24.05 17.86
N ASN A 149 -10.04 23.37 18.48
CA ASN A 149 -8.94 22.73 17.77
C ASN A 149 -9.45 21.64 16.82
N ASP A 150 -10.40 20.82 17.28
CA ASP A 150 -11.02 19.79 16.45
C ASP A 150 -11.80 20.40 15.27
N LEU A 151 -12.55 21.48 15.51
CA LEU A 151 -13.31 22.16 14.45
C LEU A 151 -12.38 22.83 13.43
N ALA A 152 -11.28 23.43 13.86
CA ALA A 152 -10.25 23.98 12.97
C ALA A 152 -9.56 22.88 12.14
N ALA A 153 -9.30 21.72 12.75
CA ALA A 153 -8.76 20.55 12.06
C ALA A 153 -9.75 20.01 11.02
N TYR A 154 -11.03 19.88 11.36
CA TYR A 154 -12.07 19.45 10.43
C TYR A 154 -12.31 20.44 9.29
N ASN A 155 -12.31 21.74 9.55
CA ASN A 155 -12.41 22.77 8.51
C ASN A 155 -11.22 22.70 7.55
N SER A 156 -9.99 22.57 8.07
CA SER A 156 -8.80 22.39 7.24
C SER A 156 -8.89 21.11 6.41
N GLN A 157 -9.41 20.02 7.00
CA GLN A 157 -9.66 18.78 6.29
C GLN A 157 -10.69 18.97 5.17
N LEU A 158 -11.80 19.66 5.43
CA LEU A 158 -12.86 19.94 4.44
C LEU A 158 -12.35 20.80 3.26
N VAL A 159 -11.50 21.80 3.52
CA VAL A 159 -10.82 22.56 2.45
C VAL A 159 -9.87 21.65 1.65
N SER A 160 -9.15 20.76 2.32
CA SER A 160 -8.28 19.78 1.63
C SER A 160 -9.08 18.79 0.77
N LEU A 161 -10.30 18.47 1.19
CA LEU A 161 -11.25 17.64 0.46
C LEU A 161 -11.72 18.34 -0.82
N GLN A 162 -11.94 19.66 -0.81
CA GLN A 162 -12.41 20.40 -2.00
C GLN A 162 -11.46 20.29 -3.21
N THR A 163 -10.15 20.27 -2.96
CA THR A 163 -9.12 20.20 -4.02
C THR A 163 -8.58 18.78 -4.24
N GLN A 164 -9.08 17.80 -3.49
CA GLN A 164 -8.61 16.42 -3.57
C GLN A 164 -8.97 15.69 -4.88
N PRO A 165 -10.15 15.88 -5.50
CA PRO A 165 -10.51 15.23 -6.75
C PRO A 165 -9.49 15.50 -7.87
N GLU A 166 -9.09 16.75 -8.06
CA GLU A 166 -8.11 17.11 -9.11
C GLU A 166 -6.73 16.54 -8.81
N ARG A 167 -6.28 16.58 -7.55
CA ARG A 167 -4.99 16.01 -7.15
C ARG A 167 -4.94 14.50 -7.38
N VAL A 168 -6.01 13.78 -7.01
CA VAL A 168 -6.09 12.34 -7.23
C VAL A 168 -6.18 12.01 -8.71
N GLN A 169 -6.97 12.76 -9.48
CA GLN A 169 -7.10 12.53 -10.92
C GLN A 169 -5.76 12.68 -11.64
N ASN A 170 -4.99 13.72 -11.31
CA ASN A 170 -3.64 13.92 -11.85
C ASN A 170 -2.69 12.79 -11.43
N ALA A 171 -2.67 12.42 -10.13
CA ALA A 171 -1.82 11.33 -9.64
C ALA A 171 -2.17 9.98 -10.30
N MET A 172 -3.45 9.66 -10.45
CA MET A 172 -3.93 8.45 -11.13
C MET A 172 -3.57 8.45 -12.62
N TYR A 173 -3.68 9.60 -13.29
CA TYR A 173 -3.29 9.73 -14.69
C TYR A 173 -1.79 9.48 -14.87
N THR A 174 -0.94 10.11 -14.05
CA THR A 174 0.52 9.88 -14.08
C THR A 174 0.87 8.42 -13.79
N ALA A 175 0.26 7.82 -12.76
CA ALA A 175 0.49 6.41 -12.43
C ALA A 175 0.05 5.47 -13.57
N SER A 176 -1.08 5.77 -14.23
CA SER A 176 -1.55 5.01 -15.39
C SER A 176 -0.59 5.08 -16.58
N GLN A 177 -0.01 6.26 -16.85
CA GLN A 177 1.01 6.42 -17.90
C GLN A 177 2.26 5.59 -17.59
N GLN A 178 2.74 5.62 -16.34
CA GLN A 178 3.88 4.81 -15.90
C GLN A 178 3.60 3.30 -16.01
N ILE A 179 2.40 2.85 -15.63
CA ILE A 179 1.99 1.44 -15.79
C ILE A 179 2.02 1.02 -17.26
N GLN A 180 1.56 1.87 -18.19
CA GLN A 180 1.62 1.58 -19.62
C GLN A 180 3.06 1.49 -20.11
N GLN A 181 3.94 2.40 -19.69
CA GLN A 181 5.37 2.33 -20.01
C GLN A 181 5.99 1.03 -19.49
N ILE A 182 5.69 0.63 -18.26
CA ILE A 182 6.16 -0.63 -17.68
C ILE A 182 5.66 -1.84 -18.49
N ARG A 183 4.38 -1.87 -18.89
CA ARG A 183 3.86 -2.95 -19.75
C ARG A 183 4.60 -3.01 -21.08
N ASN A 184 4.76 -1.87 -21.76
CA ASN A 184 5.45 -1.83 -23.05
C ASN A 184 6.89 -2.37 -22.95
N ARG A 185 7.58 -2.08 -21.84
CA ARG A 185 8.91 -2.63 -21.55
C ARG A 185 8.86 -4.13 -21.26
N LEU A 186 7.92 -4.59 -20.44
CA LEU A 186 7.74 -6.01 -20.11
C LEU A 186 7.38 -6.86 -21.34
N ASP A 187 6.57 -6.31 -22.25
CA ASP A 187 6.13 -6.98 -23.49
C ASP A 187 7.27 -7.09 -24.51
N GLY A 188 8.39 -6.38 -24.33
CA GLY A 188 9.58 -6.51 -25.17
C GLY A 188 9.40 -6.04 -26.61
N ASN A 189 8.35 -5.26 -26.90
CA ASN A 189 8.00 -4.82 -28.26
C ASN A 189 8.86 -3.66 -28.80
N ASN A 190 9.88 -3.23 -28.05
CA ASN A 190 10.79 -2.16 -28.48
C ASN A 190 11.90 -2.72 -29.38
N VAL A 191 11.83 -2.41 -30.67
CA VAL A 191 12.85 -2.79 -31.65
C VAL A 191 14.20 -2.16 -31.28
N GLY A 192 15.18 -3.00 -30.88
CA GLY A 192 16.55 -2.58 -30.58
C GLY A 192 16.93 -2.52 -29.09
N GLU A 193 16.00 -2.79 -28.15
CA GLU A 193 16.35 -2.97 -26.74
C GLU A 193 16.88 -4.39 -26.47
N ALA A 194 17.94 -4.49 -25.66
CA ALA A 194 18.44 -5.78 -25.18
C ALA A 194 17.36 -6.50 -24.36
N ALA A 195 17.29 -7.82 -24.47
CA ALA A 195 16.35 -8.64 -23.71
C ALA A 195 16.45 -8.32 -22.21
N LEU A 196 15.31 -8.03 -21.58
CA LEU A 196 15.25 -7.76 -20.15
C LEU A 196 15.80 -8.95 -19.37
N ARG A 197 16.64 -8.67 -18.37
CA ARG A 197 17.07 -9.71 -17.42
C ARG A 197 15.86 -10.22 -16.65
N PRO A 198 15.80 -11.51 -16.27
CA PRO A 198 14.71 -12.05 -15.45
C PRO A 198 14.51 -11.27 -14.13
N SER A 199 15.60 -10.88 -13.45
CA SER A 199 15.56 -10.03 -12.25
C SER A 199 14.93 -8.66 -12.50
N GLN A 200 15.21 -8.06 -13.65
CA GLN A 200 14.66 -6.78 -14.06
C GLN A 200 13.17 -6.88 -14.42
N GLN A 201 12.73 -7.99 -15.01
CA GLN A 201 11.31 -8.25 -15.26
C GLN A 201 10.52 -8.30 -13.95
N VAL A 202 11.06 -9.02 -12.95
CA VAL A 202 10.48 -9.10 -11.60
C VAL A 202 10.41 -7.72 -10.95
N LEU A 203 11.48 -6.92 -11.03
CA LEU A 203 11.50 -5.55 -10.51
C LEU A 203 10.41 -4.67 -11.16
N LEU A 204 10.25 -4.75 -12.49
CA LEU A 204 9.23 -4.01 -13.22
C LEU A 204 7.80 -4.45 -12.84
N GLN A 205 7.58 -5.75 -12.64
CA GLN A 205 6.30 -6.27 -12.12
C GLN A 205 6.04 -5.76 -10.69
N ALA A 206 7.06 -5.72 -9.84
CA ALA A 206 6.95 -5.15 -8.50
C ALA A 206 6.60 -3.65 -8.54
N GLN A 207 7.24 -2.87 -9.41
CA GLN A 207 6.92 -1.45 -9.58
C GLN A 207 5.48 -1.24 -10.08
N GLN A 208 5.01 -2.08 -11.01
CA GLN A 208 3.62 -2.04 -11.47
C GLN A 208 2.63 -2.29 -10.32
N ALA A 209 2.90 -3.28 -9.48
CA ALA A 209 2.06 -3.56 -8.31
C ALA A 209 2.06 -2.42 -7.29
N LEU A 210 3.20 -1.76 -7.09
CA LEU A 210 3.29 -0.56 -6.25
C LEU A 210 2.40 0.56 -6.78
N LEU A 211 2.47 0.86 -8.07
CA LEU A 211 1.63 1.88 -8.71
C LEU A 211 0.14 1.53 -8.59
N ASN A 212 -0.22 0.26 -8.78
CA ASN A 212 -1.60 -0.20 -8.58
C ASN A 212 -2.07 -0.04 -7.12
N ALA A 213 -1.21 -0.35 -6.13
CA ALA A 213 -1.53 -0.17 -4.72
C ALA A 213 -1.73 1.32 -4.37
N GLN A 214 -0.88 2.21 -4.91
CA GLN A 214 -1.04 3.65 -4.76
C GLN A 214 -2.34 4.15 -5.40
N ILE A 215 -2.70 3.65 -6.59
CA ILE A 215 -3.98 3.97 -7.22
C ILE A 215 -5.16 3.57 -6.33
N ASP A 216 -5.14 2.39 -5.70
CA ASP A 216 -6.20 1.98 -4.75
C ASP A 216 -6.26 2.93 -3.55
N GLN A 217 -5.12 3.28 -2.97
CA GLN A 217 -5.04 4.24 -1.86
C GLN A 217 -5.70 5.58 -2.23
N GLN A 218 -5.37 6.12 -3.41
CA GLN A 218 -5.94 7.38 -3.89
C GLN A 218 -7.44 7.29 -4.14
N ARG A 219 -7.92 6.19 -4.74
CA ARG A 219 -9.37 5.93 -4.91
C ARG A 219 -10.10 5.90 -3.56
N LYS A 220 -9.52 5.23 -2.56
CA LYS A 220 -10.11 5.15 -1.22
C LYS A 220 -10.10 6.49 -0.50
N SER A 221 -9.09 7.32 -0.75
CA SER A 221 -9.08 8.70 -0.29
C SER A 221 -10.25 9.51 -0.89
N LEU A 222 -10.60 9.31 -2.16
CA LEU A 222 -11.76 9.97 -2.79
C LEU A 222 -13.09 9.48 -2.25
N GLU A 223 -13.25 8.16 -2.05
CA GLU A 223 -14.46 7.61 -1.43
C GLU A 223 -14.68 8.17 -0.03
N GLY A 224 -13.61 8.39 0.74
CA GLY A 224 -13.74 9.04 2.04
C GLY A 224 -14.18 10.49 1.98
N ASN A 225 -13.70 11.21 0.97
CA ASN A 225 -14.10 12.58 0.72
C ASN A 225 -15.60 12.70 0.41
N THR A 226 -16.13 11.85 -0.46
CA THR A 226 -17.56 11.89 -0.81
C THR A 226 -18.47 11.56 0.37
N VAL A 227 -18.05 10.68 1.28
CA VAL A 227 -18.78 10.39 2.54
C VAL A 227 -18.79 11.61 3.46
N LEU A 228 -17.64 12.29 3.61
CA LEU A 228 -17.50 13.46 4.48
C LEU A 228 -18.17 14.71 3.90
N ALA A 229 -18.04 14.97 2.61
CA ALA A 229 -18.68 16.08 1.90
C ALA A 229 -20.19 15.85 1.69
N GLY A 230 -20.64 14.60 1.61
CA GLY A 230 -22.05 14.24 1.48
C GLY A 230 -22.86 14.40 2.78
N HIS A 231 -22.21 14.36 3.94
CA HIS A 231 -22.86 14.51 5.23
C HIS A 231 -23.49 15.90 5.48
N PRO A 232 -22.82 17.04 5.21
CA PRO A 232 -23.43 18.36 5.36
C PRO A 232 -24.48 18.68 4.28
N ALA A 233 -24.35 18.14 3.07
CA ALA A 233 -25.31 18.39 1.99
C ALA A 233 -26.66 17.68 2.20
N LYS A 234 -26.66 16.52 2.86
CA LYS A 234 -27.89 15.76 3.16
C LYS A 234 -28.66 16.35 4.35
N THR A 235 -27.97 16.92 5.33
CA THR A 235 -28.61 17.62 6.46
C THR A 235 -29.17 19.00 6.08
N ALA A 236 -28.59 19.69 5.08
CA ALA A 236 -29.16 20.92 4.54
C ALA A 236 -30.45 20.67 3.72
N ARG A 237 -30.46 19.66 2.84
CA ARG A 237 -31.66 19.35 2.02
C ARG A 237 -32.86 18.82 2.81
N LEU A 238 -32.64 18.23 3.98
CA LEU A 238 -33.74 17.80 4.85
C LEU A 238 -34.34 18.97 5.65
N ARG A 239 -33.62 20.09 5.79
CA ARG A 239 -34.10 21.29 6.47
C ARG A 239 -34.89 22.21 5.53
N ASP A 240 -34.51 22.29 4.26
CA ASP A 240 -35.22 23.07 3.22
C ASP A 240 -36.44 22.35 2.62
N GLY A 241 -36.64 21.05 2.91
CA GLY A 241 -37.81 20.28 2.47
C GLY A 241 -38.98 20.23 3.47
N GLN A 242 -38.91 21.01 4.56
CA GLN A 242 -39.92 21.06 5.63
C GLN A 242 -40.48 22.47 5.86
N GLN A 243 -40.29 23.41 4.92
CA GLN A 243 -41.00 24.69 4.89
C GLN A 243 -41.98 24.74 3.71
#